data_AF-A0A1M6IBI1-F1
#
_entry.id   AF-A0A1M6IBI1-F1
#
_cell.length_a   1.000
_cell.length_b   1.000
_cell.length_c   1.000
_cell.angle_alpha   90.00
_cell.angle_beta   90.00
_cell.angle_gamma   90.00
#
_symmetry.space_group_name_H-M   'P 1'
#
loop_
_entity.id
_entity.type
_entity.pdbx_description
1 polymer ?
#
loop_
_entity_poly.entity_id
_entity_poly.type
_entity_poly.pdbx_seq_one_letter_code
_entity_poly.pdbx_strand_id
1 'polypeptide(L)'
;MRKYIILLAVLIIAFLGVVGFVIKNALPGESAAQETTTAAATQETAQPTTEAAKEVTLLAVGDVLAHTPVLAAAKNEDGSYSFDSLFAVMKEEFQSADIAVVNQETILGGSDGGFPYDGYPNFNTPDSMGDAIIGAGFDVVLQASNHSRDAGVSGILHSINYWKNHSGEAMMLGLNETQAERDTIRILEKNGITFALLNYTYGLNGYSLPADQTYLVNIMDSSTLEQVKADITKASGMADFVIVFPHWGSEDRTGDPTPDQTSWAKMMTEAGADLIIGTHPHVIENIEWVTSDNGNRALCYYSIGNYSSNQQNLAEVLGGMAKVKIIKEDGMTRIKEEETGVVPIVTHNDKTSGKAVIQTYRLTDYTEEMAKVHDIFIRFDNSFSLARLQDLANQVFGDWILK
;
A
#
# COMPACT_ATOMS: atom_id res chain seq x y z
N MET A 1 -5.34 -64.79 39.70
CA MET A 1 -5.13 -63.35 39.43
C MET A 1 -5.88 -62.59 40.53
N ARG A 2 -5.39 -62.39 41.77
CA ARG A 2 -4.13 -61.84 42.30
C ARG A 2 -3.80 -60.46 41.73
N LYS A 3 -4.20 -59.39 42.44
CA LYS A 3 -3.32 -58.35 43.01
C LYS A 3 -4.13 -57.06 43.34
N TYR A 4 -4.44 -56.88 44.61
CA TYR A 4 -4.63 -55.59 45.30
C TYR A 4 -3.85 -55.76 46.63
N ILE A 5 -2.68 -55.13 46.79
CA ILE A 5 -2.45 -53.79 47.35
C ILE A 5 -2.47 -53.82 48.90
N ILE A 6 -1.25 -53.64 49.44
CA ILE A 6 -0.86 -52.92 50.68
C ILE A 6 -1.11 -53.59 52.04
N LEU A 7 -0.01 -53.82 52.77
CA LEU A 7 0.34 -53.36 54.14
C LEU A 7 1.33 -54.38 54.75
N LEU A 8 2.59 -54.03 54.99
CA LEU A 8 3.13 -53.20 56.08
C LEU A 8 3.68 -54.09 57.21
N ALA A 9 4.98 -53.91 57.45
CA ALA A 9 5.64 -54.01 58.75
C ALA A 9 5.38 -55.24 59.62
N VAL A 10 6.26 -56.23 59.51
CA VAL A 10 6.59 -57.12 60.62
C VAL A 10 8.12 -57.25 60.70
N LEU A 11 8.69 -56.54 61.68
CA LEU A 11 9.86 -56.92 62.51
C LEU A 11 11.21 -57.09 61.78
N ILE A 12 12.18 -56.17 61.85
CA ILE A 12 12.90 -55.62 63.02
C ILE A 12 13.44 -56.74 63.97
N ILE A 13 14.76 -56.70 64.18
CA ILE A 13 15.55 -57.27 65.29
C ILE A 13 15.97 -58.75 65.19
N ALA A 14 17.11 -58.97 64.54
CA ALA A 14 18.22 -59.80 65.03
C ALA A 14 19.39 -59.57 64.05
N PHE A 15 20.37 -58.73 64.33
CA PHE A 15 21.46 -59.09 65.22
C PHE A 15 22.20 -57.81 65.63
N LEU A 16 22.12 -57.47 66.92
CA LEU A 16 22.96 -56.48 67.58
C LEU A 16 24.37 -57.05 67.75
N GLY A 17 25.33 -56.13 67.89
CA GLY A 17 26.74 -56.37 67.73
C GLY A 17 27.43 -57.12 68.86
N VAL A 18 28.61 -57.63 68.50
CA VAL A 18 29.69 -58.19 69.33
C VAL A 18 30.87 -58.23 68.33
N VAL A 19 31.79 -57.27 68.19
CA VAL A 19 32.93 -56.82 69.03
C VAL A 19 33.72 -55.86 68.11
N GLY A 20 34.25 -54.69 68.46
CA GLY A 20 34.84 -54.31 69.74
C GLY A 20 36.35 -54.61 69.83
N PHE A 21 37.12 -54.54 68.74
CA PHE A 21 38.59 -54.61 68.74
C PHE A 21 39.05 -54.13 67.35
N VAL A 22 39.45 -52.88 67.10
CA VAL A 22 40.71 -52.25 67.51
C VAL A 22 40.54 -50.74 67.33
N ILE A 23 40.52 -50.00 68.44
CA ILE A 23 40.95 -48.59 68.46
C ILE A 23 42.44 -48.60 68.82
N LYS A 24 43.18 -47.64 68.24
CA LYS A 24 44.54 -47.15 68.55
C LYS A 24 45.70 -47.68 67.71
N ASN A 25 46.11 -46.81 66.78
CA ASN A 25 47.47 -46.36 66.41
C ASN A 25 47.50 -46.26 64.87
N ALA A 26 47.71 -45.14 64.18
CA ALA A 26 48.17 -43.80 64.53
C ALA A 26 47.77 -42.85 63.37
N LEU A 27 47.55 -41.57 63.68
CA LEU A 27 47.69 -40.43 62.75
C LEU A 27 48.98 -39.67 63.16
N PRO A 28 49.55 -38.74 62.35
CA PRO A 28 49.10 -38.23 61.04
C PRO A 28 50.22 -38.21 59.96
N GLY A 29 49.83 -38.04 58.70
CA GLY A 29 50.71 -37.66 57.59
C GLY A 29 49.90 -36.94 56.52
N GLU A 30 50.27 -35.70 56.25
CA GLU A 30 49.59 -34.70 55.42
C GLU A 30 49.43 -35.06 53.93
N SER A 31 48.31 -34.56 53.39
CA SER A 31 48.14 -33.89 52.09
C SER A 31 48.40 -34.67 50.78
N ALA A 32 47.30 -35.01 50.11
CA ALA A 32 46.99 -34.48 48.78
C ALA A 32 45.50 -34.74 48.49
N ALA A 33 44.66 -33.70 48.56
CA ALA A 33 43.28 -33.77 48.12
C ALA A 33 43.26 -33.80 46.58
N GLN A 34 42.74 -34.87 46.01
CA GLN A 34 42.32 -34.89 44.61
C GLN A 34 41.05 -34.05 44.47
N GLU A 35 41.15 -32.94 43.75
CA GLU A 35 40.00 -32.16 43.30
C GLU A 35 39.18 -32.99 42.31
N THR A 36 38.07 -33.54 42.78
CA THR A 36 37.01 -34.05 41.92
C THR A 36 36.17 -32.85 41.47
N THR A 37 36.51 -32.28 40.31
CA THR A 37 35.67 -31.26 39.66
C THR A 37 34.39 -31.90 39.15
N THR A 38 33.33 -31.83 39.96
CA THR A 38 31.95 -32.08 39.51
C THR A 38 31.53 -30.92 38.62
N ALA A 39 31.58 -31.10 37.30
CA ALA A 39 31.02 -30.15 36.36
C ALA A 39 29.50 -30.10 36.56
N ALA A 40 29.02 -29.06 37.25
CA ALA A 40 27.61 -28.72 37.26
C ALA A 40 27.23 -28.29 35.85
N ALA A 41 26.39 -29.10 35.19
CA ALA A 41 25.74 -28.71 33.95
C ALA A 41 24.75 -27.58 34.26
N THR A 42 25.19 -26.34 34.09
CA THR A 42 24.32 -25.18 34.05
C THR A 42 23.43 -25.35 32.81
N GLN A 43 22.15 -25.67 33.00
CA GLN A 43 21.16 -25.48 31.95
C GLN A 43 21.03 -23.98 31.73
N GLU A 44 21.71 -23.51 30.70
CA GLU A 44 21.53 -22.18 30.16
C GLU A 44 20.13 -22.14 29.55
N THR A 45 19.16 -21.65 30.32
CA THR A 45 17.83 -21.29 29.80
C THR A 45 18.06 -20.23 28.74
N ALA A 46 17.97 -20.62 27.46
CA ALA A 46 17.93 -19.70 26.35
C ALA A 46 16.81 -18.69 26.61
N GLN A 47 17.16 -17.43 26.85
CA GLN A 47 16.19 -16.36 26.78
C GLN A 47 15.58 -16.38 25.37
N PRO A 48 14.25 -16.27 25.23
CA PRO A 48 13.67 -16.09 23.91
C PRO A 48 14.29 -14.80 23.35
N THR A 49 15.12 -14.93 22.32
CA THR A 49 15.53 -13.79 21.50
C THR A 49 14.26 -13.28 20.84
N THR A 50 13.73 -12.16 21.34
CA THR A 50 12.68 -11.41 20.66
C THR A 50 13.17 -11.16 19.23
N GLU A 51 12.45 -11.67 18.24
CA GLU A 51 12.79 -11.43 16.83
C GLU A 51 12.77 -9.91 16.60
N ALA A 52 13.81 -9.36 15.96
CA ALA A 52 13.88 -7.92 15.71
C ALA A 52 12.66 -7.48 14.89
N ALA A 53 12.07 -6.34 15.25
CA ALA A 53 10.93 -5.79 14.55
C ALA A 53 11.23 -5.61 13.06
N LYS A 54 10.31 -6.06 12.22
CA LYS A 54 10.36 -5.89 10.76
C LYS A 54 9.57 -4.64 10.40
N GLU A 55 10.13 -3.80 9.54
CA GLU A 55 9.47 -2.58 9.10
C GLU A 55 9.40 -2.51 7.57
N VAL A 56 8.32 -1.93 7.06
CA VAL A 56 8.09 -1.63 5.64
C VAL A 56 7.55 -0.21 5.55
N THR A 57 8.16 0.62 4.70
CA THR A 57 7.61 1.92 4.33
C THR A 57 6.91 1.81 2.97
N LEU A 58 5.61 2.04 2.97
CA LEU A 58 4.78 2.14 1.77
C LEU A 58 4.57 3.60 1.40
N LEU A 59 4.78 3.93 0.13
CA LEU A 59 4.37 5.19 -0.48
C LEU A 59 3.25 4.92 -1.50
N ALA A 60 2.23 5.77 -1.53
CA ALA A 60 1.21 5.74 -2.57
C ALA A 60 0.92 7.15 -3.10
N VAL A 61 0.81 7.27 -4.42
CA VAL A 61 0.39 8.50 -5.10
C VAL A 61 -0.87 8.25 -5.93
N GLY A 62 -1.68 9.29 -6.09
CA GLY A 62 -2.97 9.18 -6.76
C GLY A 62 -2.89 9.30 -8.27
N ASP A 63 -3.90 9.93 -8.86
CA ASP A 63 -4.26 9.75 -10.26
C ASP A 63 -3.19 10.27 -11.23
N VAL A 64 -2.75 9.39 -12.13
CA VAL A 64 -1.92 9.71 -13.31
C VAL A 64 -2.82 9.75 -14.55
N LEU A 65 -3.19 10.96 -14.95
CA LEU A 65 -4.10 11.22 -16.06
C LEU A 65 -3.37 11.78 -17.27
N ALA A 66 -3.42 11.07 -18.40
CA ALA A 66 -2.87 11.50 -19.68
C ALA A 66 -3.77 12.50 -20.42
N HIS A 67 -4.11 13.63 -19.78
CA HIS A 67 -4.84 14.73 -20.44
C HIS A 67 -4.10 15.19 -21.71
N THR A 68 -4.81 15.77 -22.69
CA THR A 68 -4.22 16.19 -23.97
C THR A 68 -2.95 17.03 -23.81
N PRO A 69 -2.85 17.97 -22.85
CA PRO A 69 -1.59 18.69 -22.63
C PRO A 69 -0.46 17.84 -22.01
N VAL A 70 -0.78 16.82 -21.22
CA VAL A 70 0.19 15.83 -20.71
C VAL A 70 0.75 15.01 -21.87
N LEU A 71 -0.11 14.51 -22.76
CA LEU A 71 0.32 13.83 -23.99
C LEU A 71 1.19 14.73 -24.87
N ALA A 72 0.79 16.00 -25.04
CA ALA A 72 1.56 16.96 -25.82
C ALA A 72 2.93 17.28 -25.20
N ALA A 73 3.02 17.37 -23.87
CA ALA A 73 4.28 17.56 -23.14
C ALA A 73 5.21 16.33 -23.29
N ALA A 74 4.64 15.13 -23.28
CA ALA A 74 5.38 13.88 -23.41
C ALA A 74 5.84 13.58 -24.85
N LYS A 75 5.25 14.22 -25.86
CA LYS A 75 5.53 13.93 -27.27
C LYS A 75 6.90 14.51 -27.71
N ASN A 76 7.69 13.67 -28.34
CA ASN A 76 8.96 14.01 -28.98
C ASN A 76 8.75 14.50 -30.43
N GLU A 77 9.78 15.14 -31.01
CA GLU A 77 9.71 15.65 -32.39
C GLU A 77 9.50 14.54 -33.44
N ASP A 78 9.98 13.33 -33.18
CA ASP A 78 9.81 12.15 -34.03
C ASP A 78 8.44 11.47 -33.88
N GLY A 79 7.58 11.97 -32.99
CA GLY A 79 6.24 11.46 -32.74
C GLY A 79 6.15 10.37 -31.66
N SER A 80 7.29 9.90 -31.12
CA SER A 80 7.33 9.04 -29.93
C SER A 80 6.91 9.80 -28.67
N TYR A 81 6.67 9.08 -27.57
CA TYR A 81 6.30 9.66 -26.27
C TYR A 81 7.33 9.26 -25.21
N SER A 82 7.63 10.16 -24.27
CA SER A 82 8.36 9.88 -23.04
C SER A 82 7.70 10.64 -21.89
N PHE A 83 7.34 9.90 -20.85
CA PHE A 83 6.65 10.44 -19.67
C PHE A 83 7.56 10.59 -18.45
N ASP A 84 8.86 10.27 -18.58
CA ASP A 84 9.85 10.28 -17.49
C ASP A 84 9.86 11.60 -16.71
N SER A 85 9.63 12.72 -17.40
CA SER A 85 9.62 14.04 -16.78
C SER A 85 8.53 14.21 -15.73
N LEU A 86 7.40 13.49 -15.83
CA LEU A 86 6.30 13.53 -14.85
C LEU A 86 6.76 13.05 -13.47
N PHE A 87 7.68 12.09 -13.43
CA PHE A 87 8.14 11.45 -12.21
C PHE A 87 9.53 11.92 -11.77
N ALA A 88 10.28 12.60 -12.64
CA ALA A 88 11.69 12.92 -12.44
C ALA A 88 12.01 13.61 -11.09
N VAL A 89 11.15 14.53 -10.64
CA VAL A 89 11.37 15.29 -9.39
C VAL A 89 11.15 14.43 -8.14
N MET A 90 10.14 13.56 -8.15
CA MET A 90 9.76 12.72 -7.00
C MET A 90 10.40 11.33 -7.04
N LYS A 91 11.12 10.99 -8.11
CA LYS A 91 11.68 9.66 -8.36
C LYS A 91 12.45 9.08 -7.19
N GLU A 92 13.30 9.87 -6.54
CA GLU A 92 14.11 9.40 -5.40
C GLU A 92 13.24 8.99 -4.19
N GLU A 93 12.08 9.63 -3.99
CA GLU A 93 11.14 9.26 -2.93
C GLU A 93 10.61 7.84 -3.15
N PHE A 94 10.13 7.55 -4.37
CA PHE A 94 9.57 6.24 -4.72
C PHE A 94 10.62 5.13 -4.62
N GLN A 95 11.83 5.37 -5.14
CA GLN A 95 12.94 4.41 -5.09
C GLN A 95 13.46 4.14 -3.68
N SER A 96 13.22 5.05 -2.73
CA SER A 96 13.60 4.87 -1.33
C SER A 96 12.57 4.08 -0.50
N ALA A 97 11.36 3.89 -1.03
CA ALA A 97 10.31 3.14 -0.36
C ALA A 97 10.54 1.63 -0.46
N ASP A 98 9.99 0.88 0.50
CA ASP A 98 9.97 -0.58 0.41
C ASP A 98 8.88 -1.05 -0.58
N ILE A 99 7.77 -0.30 -0.67
CA ILE A 99 6.67 -0.52 -1.61
C ILE A 99 6.20 0.85 -2.11
N ALA A 100 6.26 1.11 -3.41
CA ALA A 100 5.70 2.30 -4.05
C ALA A 100 4.48 1.93 -4.91
N VAL A 101 3.37 2.66 -4.73
CA VAL A 101 2.09 2.43 -5.41
C VAL A 101 1.68 3.66 -6.21
N VAL A 102 1.16 3.46 -7.42
CA VAL A 102 0.60 4.53 -8.27
C VAL A 102 -0.78 4.17 -8.79
N ASN A 103 -1.70 5.14 -8.81
CA ASN A 103 -2.94 5.00 -9.56
C ASN A 103 -2.76 5.44 -11.00
N GLN A 104 -2.58 4.48 -11.90
CA GLN A 104 -2.58 4.78 -13.33
C GLN A 104 -4.00 4.68 -13.88
N GLU A 105 -4.74 5.76 -13.70
CA GLU A 105 -6.16 5.83 -14.01
C GLU A 105 -6.47 5.66 -15.50
N THR A 106 -5.60 6.19 -16.38
CA THR A 106 -5.81 6.16 -17.83
C THR A 106 -5.21 4.89 -18.45
N ILE A 107 -6.03 4.18 -19.24
CA ILE A 107 -5.70 2.85 -19.75
C ILE A 107 -4.56 2.88 -20.78
N LEU A 108 -3.64 1.91 -20.70
CA LEU A 108 -2.68 1.63 -21.79
C LEU A 108 -3.41 0.85 -22.87
N GLY A 109 -4.09 1.55 -23.77
CA GLY A 109 -4.95 0.92 -24.78
C GLY A 109 -4.22 0.48 -26.05
N GLY A 110 -2.93 0.81 -26.17
CA GLY A 110 -2.14 0.56 -27.37
C GLY A 110 -2.61 1.38 -28.58
N SER A 111 -1.97 1.18 -29.73
CA SER A 111 -2.38 1.79 -31.01
C SER A 111 -2.99 0.78 -31.99
N ASP A 112 -2.84 -0.52 -31.73
CA ASP A 112 -3.27 -1.61 -32.62
C ASP A 112 -4.78 -1.90 -32.54
N GLY A 113 -5.45 -1.47 -31.47
CA GLY A 113 -6.89 -1.69 -31.23
C GLY A 113 -7.83 -0.75 -32.00
N GLY A 114 -7.30 0.12 -32.86
CA GLY A 114 -8.07 1.07 -33.65
C GLY A 114 -8.46 2.37 -32.93
N PHE A 115 -7.98 2.57 -31.69
CA PHE A 115 -8.13 3.83 -30.97
C PHE A 115 -6.81 4.62 -31.05
N PRO A 116 -6.83 5.88 -31.51
CA PRO A 116 -5.65 6.73 -31.40
C PRO A 116 -5.35 6.99 -29.92
N TYR A 117 -4.10 7.36 -29.61
CA TYR A 117 -3.82 7.98 -28.32
C TYR A 117 -4.58 9.30 -28.20
N ASP A 118 -5.32 9.46 -27.12
CA ASP A 118 -6.17 10.61 -26.89
C ASP A 118 -6.29 10.91 -25.40
N GLY A 119 -6.61 12.17 -25.11
CA GLY A 119 -6.91 12.63 -23.77
C GLY A 119 -8.40 12.50 -23.44
N TYR A 120 -8.85 13.31 -22.50
CA TYR A 120 -10.26 13.42 -22.13
C TYR A 120 -11.18 13.71 -23.34
N PRO A 121 -12.38 13.08 -23.44
CA PRO A 121 -13.06 12.29 -22.41
C PRO A 121 -12.86 10.76 -22.47
N ASN A 122 -12.27 10.21 -23.54
CA ASN A 122 -11.98 8.78 -23.63
C ASN A 122 -10.48 8.62 -23.79
N PHE A 123 -9.80 8.32 -22.69
CA PHE A 123 -8.36 8.25 -22.68
C PHE A 123 -7.84 6.99 -23.37
N ASN A 124 -6.74 7.17 -24.10
CA ASN A 124 -5.90 6.06 -24.53
C ASN A 124 -4.43 6.50 -24.39
N THR A 125 -3.76 5.94 -23.39
CA THR A 125 -2.42 6.34 -22.99
C THR A 125 -1.36 5.47 -23.67
N PRO A 126 -0.26 6.03 -24.20
CA PRO A 126 0.84 5.23 -24.75
C PRO A 126 1.53 4.36 -23.69
N ASP A 127 1.99 3.18 -24.10
CA ASP A 127 2.72 2.22 -23.25
C ASP A 127 3.94 2.84 -22.56
N SER A 128 4.56 3.86 -23.15
CA SER A 128 5.67 4.62 -22.56
C SER A 128 5.31 5.32 -21.24
N MET A 129 4.03 5.47 -20.90
CA MET A 129 3.62 5.87 -19.54
C MET A 129 3.91 4.77 -18.53
N GLY A 130 3.61 3.51 -18.88
CA GLY A 130 3.98 2.35 -18.08
C GLY A 130 5.50 2.26 -17.92
N ASP A 131 6.25 2.53 -19.00
CA ASP A 131 7.73 2.51 -18.95
C ASP A 131 8.26 3.57 -17.97
N ALA A 132 7.65 4.77 -17.96
CA ALA A 132 8.00 5.84 -17.04
C ALA A 132 7.63 5.51 -15.58
N ILE A 133 6.51 4.84 -15.36
CA ILE A 133 6.08 4.35 -14.03
C ILE A 133 7.08 3.31 -13.49
N ILE A 134 7.46 2.31 -14.30
CA ILE A 134 8.49 1.34 -13.94
C ILE A 134 9.82 2.05 -13.68
N GLY A 135 10.22 2.94 -14.59
CA GLY A 135 11.46 3.71 -14.49
C GLY A 135 11.52 4.65 -13.29
N ALA A 136 10.37 5.07 -12.76
CA ALA A 136 10.26 5.85 -11.52
C ALA A 136 10.44 5.00 -10.25
N GLY A 137 10.27 3.68 -10.34
CA GLY A 137 10.44 2.75 -9.23
C GLY A 137 9.16 2.36 -8.50
N PHE A 138 8.00 2.40 -9.18
CA PHE A 138 6.75 1.91 -8.60
C PHE A 138 6.68 0.37 -8.65
N ASP A 139 6.38 -0.25 -7.52
CA ASP A 139 6.22 -1.71 -7.37
C ASP A 139 4.80 -2.19 -7.68
N VAL A 140 3.79 -1.33 -7.49
CA VAL A 140 2.36 -1.67 -7.65
C VAL A 140 1.66 -0.61 -8.48
N VAL A 141 0.89 -1.06 -9.48
CA VAL A 141 0.11 -0.20 -10.37
C VAL A 141 -1.36 -0.56 -10.31
N LEU A 142 -2.17 0.43 -9.94
CA LEU A 142 -3.62 0.30 -9.87
C LEU A 142 -4.21 0.64 -11.26
N GLN A 143 -5.14 -0.18 -11.74
CA GLN A 143 -5.73 -0.04 -13.07
C GLN A 143 -7.26 -0.08 -13.08
N ALA A 144 -7.92 -0.51 -11.99
CA ALA A 144 -9.36 -0.41 -11.89
C ALA A 144 -9.75 1.05 -11.60
N SER A 145 -10.31 1.71 -12.61
CA SER A 145 -10.78 3.09 -12.59
C SER A 145 -12.02 3.23 -13.45
N ASN A 146 -12.68 4.39 -13.38
CA ASN A 146 -13.77 4.74 -14.29
C ASN A 146 -13.33 4.84 -15.77
N HIS A 147 -12.02 4.98 -16.01
CA HIS A 147 -11.39 5.06 -17.33
C HIS A 147 -10.80 3.75 -17.85
N SER A 148 -10.94 2.62 -17.11
CA SER A 148 -10.40 1.32 -17.55
C SER A 148 -10.98 0.87 -18.90
N ARG A 149 -12.17 1.34 -19.29
CA ARG A 149 -12.92 0.85 -20.46
C ARG A 149 -12.90 1.78 -21.67
N ASP A 150 -12.20 2.91 -21.59
CA ASP A 150 -12.20 3.97 -22.61
C ASP A 150 -11.71 3.50 -23.98
N ALA A 151 -10.70 2.63 -24.02
CA ALA A 151 -10.11 2.10 -25.25
C ALA A 151 -10.66 0.72 -25.68
N GLY A 152 -11.89 0.37 -25.29
CA GLY A 152 -12.44 -0.94 -25.67
C GLY A 152 -12.11 -2.07 -24.69
N VAL A 153 -12.70 -3.25 -24.93
CA VAL A 153 -12.18 -4.50 -24.34
C VAL A 153 -10.77 -4.79 -24.88
N SER A 154 -10.50 -4.44 -26.14
CA SER A 154 -9.17 -4.53 -26.73
C SER A 154 -8.13 -3.73 -25.94
N GLY A 155 -8.47 -2.51 -25.48
CA GLY A 155 -7.57 -1.70 -24.67
C GLY A 155 -7.33 -2.29 -23.27
N ILE A 156 -8.35 -2.86 -22.64
CA ILE A 156 -8.18 -3.61 -21.38
C ILE A 156 -7.20 -4.77 -21.57
N LEU A 157 -7.41 -5.59 -22.60
CA LEU A 157 -6.54 -6.74 -22.89
C LEU A 157 -5.13 -6.31 -23.27
N HIS A 158 -4.97 -5.18 -23.97
CA HIS A 158 -3.66 -4.59 -24.25
C HIS A 158 -2.93 -4.20 -22.96
N SER A 159 -3.60 -3.46 -22.07
CA SER A 159 -3.01 -3.06 -20.78
C SER A 159 -2.62 -4.27 -19.93
N ILE A 160 -3.50 -5.29 -19.86
CA ILE A 160 -3.19 -6.55 -19.16
C ILE A 160 -1.95 -7.21 -19.76
N ASN A 161 -1.86 -7.31 -21.08
CA ASN A 161 -0.71 -7.91 -21.75
C ASN A 161 0.58 -7.11 -21.50
N TYR A 162 0.52 -5.77 -21.57
CA TYR A 162 1.65 -4.91 -21.24
C TYR A 162 2.16 -5.21 -19.82
N TRP A 163 1.29 -5.16 -18.81
CA TRP A 163 1.70 -5.38 -17.42
C TRP A 163 2.10 -6.82 -17.10
N LYS A 164 1.51 -7.82 -17.76
CA LYS A 164 1.97 -9.22 -17.64
C LYS A 164 3.41 -9.37 -18.13
N ASN A 165 3.77 -8.72 -19.23
CA ASN A 165 5.14 -8.73 -19.76
C ASN A 165 6.15 -7.99 -18.86
N HIS A 166 5.68 -7.09 -17.99
CA HIS A 166 6.49 -6.35 -17.02
C HIS A 166 6.25 -6.80 -15.56
N SER A 167 5.69 -8.00 -15.36
CA SER A 167 5.31 -8.50 -14.03
C SER A 167 6.48 -8.76 -13.07
N GLY A 168 7.72 -8.78 -13.57
CA GLY A 168 8.93 -8.80 -12.76
C GLY A 168 9.39 -7.43 -12.25
N GLU A 169 8.79 -6.36 -12.76
CA GLU A 169 9.15 -4.96 -12.45
C GLU A 169 8.05 -4.27 -11.65
N ALA A 170 6.78 -4.49 -12.00
CA ALA A 170 5.64 -3.96 -11.25
C ALA A 170 4.44 -4.92 -11.25
N MET A 171 3.71 -4.94 -10.14
CA MET A 171 2.48 -5.72 -9.95
C MET A 171 1.26 -4.89 -10.35
N MET A 172 0.55 -5.34 -11.38
CA MET A 172 -0.75 -4.75 -11.75
C MET A 172 -1.89 -5.31 -10.89
N LEU A 173 -2.80 -4.43 -10.46
CA LEU A 173 -4.05 -4.76 -9.79
C LEU A 173 -5.26 -4.19 -10.55
N GLY A 174 -6.42 -4.81 -10.38
CA GLY A 174 -7.71 -4.26 -10.83
C GLY A 174 -8.23 -4.76 -12.18
N LEU A 175 -7.35 -5.23 -13.08
CA LEU A 175 -7.71 -5.84 -14.36
C LEU A 175 -7.37 -7.33 -14.41
N ASN A 176 -8.18 -8.13 -15.10
CA ASN A 176 -7.98 -9.59 -15.18
C ASN A 176 -8.32 -10.14 -16.56
N GLU A 177 -7.54 -11.09 -17.08
CA GLU A 177 -7.84 -11.74 -18.36
C GLU A 177 -8.84 -12.90 -18.20
N THR A 178 -8.97 -13.45 -17.00
CA THR A 178 -9.87 -14.56 -16.70
C THR A 178 -10.55 -14.42 -15.35
N GLN A 179 -11.67 -15.13 -15.16
CA GLN A 179 -12.32 -15.24 -13.85
C GLN A 179 -11.37 -15.78 -12.76
N ALA A 180 -10.53 -16.77 -13.09
CA ALA A 180 -9.58 -17.34 -12.13
C ALA A 180 -8.54 -16.32 -11.66
N GLU A 181 -8.10 -15.42 -12.55
CA GLU A 181 -7.22 -14.31 -12.19
C GLU A 181 -7.93 -13.32 -11.27
N ARG A 182 -9.19 -12.98 -11.56
CA ARG A 182 -10.00 -12.11 -10.70
C ARG A 182 -10.19 -12.67 -9.30
N ASP A 183 -10.38 -13.98 -9.19
CA ASP A 183 -10.64 -14.67 -7.92
C ASP A 183 -9.34 -14.88 -7.09
N THR A 184 -8.18 -14.56 -7.66
CA THR A 184 -6.86 -14.69 -7.02
C THR A 184 -6.51 -13.41 -6.28
N ILE A 185 -6.35 -13.51 -4.95
CA ILE A 185 -5.82 -12.41 -4.13
C ILE A 185 -4.34 -12.23 -4.45
N ARG A 186 -3.95 -11.01 -4.83
CA ARG A 186 -2.56 -10.67 -5.11
C ARG A 186 -1.82 -10.42 -3.81
N ILE A 187 -0.69 -11.11 -3.67
CA ILE A 187 0.13 -11.10 -2.46
C ILE A 187 1.51 -10.57 -2.81
N LEU A 188 2.01 -9.63 -2.00
CA LEU A 188 3.36 -9.11 -2.05
C LEU A 188 4.04 -9.41 -0.71
N GLU A 189 5.26 -9.93 -0.72
CA GLU A 189 6.05 -10.11 0.50
C GLU A 189 7.21 -9.11 0.52
N LYS A 190 7.36 -8.36 1.62
CA LYS A 190 8.48 -7.42 1.79
C LYS A 190 8.95 -7.44 3.24
N ASN A 191 10.26 -7.54 3.44
CA ASN A 191 10.91 -7.61 4.75
C ASN A 191 10.25 -8.65 5.71
N GLY A 192 9.75 -9.77 5.18
CA GLY A 192 9.10 -10.84 5.95
C GLY A 192 7.69 -10.51 6.47
N ILE A 193 7.04 -9.51 5.88
CA ILE A 193 5.63 -9.16 6.05
C ILE A 193 4.90 -9.47 4.73
N THR A 194 3.80 -10.21 4.82
CA THR A 194 2.95 -10.55 3.68
C THR A 194 1.80 -9.55 3.57
N PHE A 195 1.64 -8.92 2.41
CA PHE A 195 0.60 -7.95 2.10
C PHE A 195 -0.39 -8.53 1.10
N ALA A 196 -1.69 -8.44 1.38
CA ALA A 196 -2.73 -8.68 0.39
C ALA A 196 -3.22 -7.34 -0.18
N LEU A 197 -3.26 -7.24 -1.50
CA LEU A 197 -3.56 -6.00 -2.22
C LEU A 197 -4.81 -6.18 -3.09
N LEU A 198 -5.79 -5.29 -2.93
CA LEU A 198 -7.03 -5.32 -3.70
C LEU A 198 -7.30 -3.94 -4.30
N ASN A 199 -7.69 -3.88 -5.58
CA ASN A 199 -8.04 -2.63 -6.26
C ASN A 199 -9.40 -2.78 -6.93
N TYR A 200 -10.26 -1.78 -6.77
CA TYR A 200 -11.62 -1.74 -7.27
C TYR A 200 -11.99 -0.37 -7.81
N THR A 201 -12.99 -0.29 -8.66
CA THR A 201 -13.60 0.97 -9.11
C THR A 201 -15.12 0.98 -8.97
N TYR A 202 -15.69 2.14 -8.69
CA TYR A 202 -17.14 2.32 -8.54
C TYR A 202 -17.94 2.13 -9.85
N GLY A 203 -17.30 2.27 -11.01
CA GLY A 203 -17.99 2.24 -12.31
C GLY A 203 -17.03 2.44 -13.49
N LEU A 204 -17.58 2.61 -14.69
CA LEU A 204 -16.83 2.74 -15.96
C LEU A 204 -17.36 3.88 -16.85
N ASN A 205 -17.69 5.03 -16.27
CA ASN A 205 -18.21 6.20 -17.00
C ASN A 205 -19.41 5.90 -17.93
N GLY A 206 -20.30 5.00 -17.48
CA GLY A 206 -21.50 4.60 -18.22
C GLY A 206 -21.30 3.46 -19.22
N TYR A 207 -20.07 2.97 -19.40
CA TYR A 207 -19.82 1.73 -20.13
C TYR A 207 -20.16 0.50 -19.29
N SER A 208 -20.48 -0.61 -19.97
CA SER A 208 -20.65 -1.92 -19.36
C SER A 208 -19.63 -2.91 -19.93
N LEU A 209 -19.20 -3.86 -19.10
CA LEU A 209 -18.44 -5.01 -19.57
C LEU A 209 -19.37 -6.00 -20.29
N PRO A 210 -18.85 -6.80 -21.24
CA PRO A 210 -19.59 -7.94 -21.78
C PRO A 210 -20.05 -8.86 -20.63
N ALA A 211 -21.27 -9.39 -20.73
CA ALA A 211 -21.88 -10.17 -19.64
C ALA A 211 -21.08 -11.44 -19.28
N ASP A 212 -20.33 -12.00 -20.22
CA ASP A 212 -19.44 -13.16 -20.07
C ASP A 212 -18.00 -12.78 -19.70
N GLN A 213 -17.70 -11.49 -19.52
CA GLN A 213 -16.36 -10.95 -19.26
C GLN A 213 -16.37 -9.88 -18.14
N THR A 214 -17.27 -10.02 -17.17
CA THR A 214 -17.36 -9.10 -16.02
C THR A 214 -16.11 -9.11 -15.14
N TYR A 215 -15.29 -10.17 -15.21
CA TYR A 215 -14.01 -10.27 -14.51
C TYR A 215 -12.93 -9.30 -15.02
N LEU A 216 -13.13 -8.69 -16.20
CA LEU A 216 -12.12 -7.83 -16.84
C LEU A 216 -11.69 -6.66 -15.96
N VAL A 217 -12.62 -6.09 -15.19
CA VAL A 217 -12.36 -4.98 -14.26
C VAL A 217 -13.01 -5.31 -12.92
N ASN A 218 -12.30 -5.09 -11.83
CA ASN A 218 -12.82 -5.24 -10.48
C ASN A 218 -13.79 -4.09 -10.14
N ILE A 219 -15.09 -4.31 -10.36
CA ILE A 219 -16.15 -3.36 -10.00
C ILE A 219 -16.55 -3.50 -8.53
N MET A 220 -16.80 -2.37 -7.88
CA MET A 220 -17.32 -2.24 -6.53
C MET A 220 -18.57 -1.35 -6.54
N ASP A 221 -19.72 -1.99 -6.49
CA ASP A 221 -21.04 -1.38 -6.45
C ASP A 221 -22.00 -2.25 -5.60
N SER A 222 -23.28 -1.86 -5.56
CA SER A 222 -24.29 -2.61 -4.80
C SER A 222 -24.48 -4.07 -5.27
N SER A 223 -24.20 -4.37 -6.54
CA SER A 223 -24.33 -5.72 -7.11
C SER A 223 -23.15 -6.63 -6.75
N THR A 224 -22.01 -6.04 -6.38
CA THR A 224 -20.75 -6.74 -6.08
C THR A 224 -20.34 -6.67 -4.60
N LEU A 225 -21.15 -6.03 -3.74
CA LEU A 225 -20.89 -5.85 -2.30
C LEU A 225 -20.43 -7.13 -1.59
N GLU A 226 -21.19 -8.22 -1.72
CA GLU A 226 -20.86 -9.49 -1.06
C GLU A 226 -19.57 -10.11 -1.63
N GLN A 227 -19.28 -9.91 -2.92
CA GLN A 227 -18.03 -10.36 -3.53
C GLN A 227 -16.84 -9.57 -2.97
N VAL A 228 -16.94 -8.24 -2.88
CA VAL A 228 -15.87 -7.39 -2.32
C VAL A 228 -15.63 -7.76 -0.84
N LYS A 229 -16.70 -7.96 -0.07
CA LYS A 229 -16.61 -8.42 1.32
C LYS A 229 -15.91 -9.78 1.43
N ALA A 230 -16.27 -10.73 0.57
CA ALA A 230 -15.67 -12.06 0.56
C ALA A 230 -14.19 -12.03 0.14
N ASP A 231 -13.82 -11.20 -0.83
CA ASP A 231 -12.43 -11.02 -1.26
C ASP A 231 -11.55 -10.50 -0.11
N ILE A 232 -12.00 -9.46 0.60
CA ILE A 232 -11.25 -8.88 1.72
C ILE A 232 -11.16 -9.87 2.89
N THR A 233 -12.24 -10.59 3.18
CA THR A 233 -12.24 -11.65 4.20
C THR A 233 -11.28 -12.79 3.83
N LYS A 234 -11.20 -13.15 2.55
CA LYS A 234 -10.24 -14.13 2.04
C LYS A 234 -8.80 -13.61 2.18
N ALA A 235 -8.58 -12.35 1.82
CA ALA A 235 -7.29 -11.68 1.91
C ALA A 235 -6.75 -11.63 3.35
N SER A 236 -7.59 -11.31 4.33
CA SER A 236 -7.20 -11.27 5.75
C SER A 236 -6.83 -12.64 6.32
N GLY A 237 -7.29 -13.74 5.70
CA GLY A 237 -6.85 -15.10 6.03
C GLY A 237 -5.54 -15.53 5.36
N MET A 238 -4.99 -14.73 4.44
CA MET A 238 -3.84 -15.08 3.59
C MET A 238 -2.61 -14.20 3.80
N ALA A 239 -2.74 -13.06 4.47
CA ALA A 239 -1.70 -12.05 4.62
C ALA A 239 -1.60 -11.53 6.06
N ASP A 240 -0.48 -10.91 6.36
CA ASP A 240 -0.26 -10.21 7.64
C ASP A 240 -0.91 -8.82 7.65
N PHE A 241 -1.14 -8.23 6.49
CA PHE A 241 -1.66 -6.87 6.33
C PHE A 241 -2.47 -6.74 5.03
N VAL A 242 -3.68 -6.20 5.08
CA VAL A 242 -4.59 -6.08 3.93
C VAL A 242 -4.75 -4.63 3.53
N ILE A 243 -4.47 -4.33 2.26
CA ILE A 243 -4.58 -3.00 1.68
C ILE A 243 -5.64 -3.00 0.57
N VAL A 244 -6.59 -2.08 0.66
CA VAL A 244 -7.65 -1.89 -0.34
C VAL A 244 -7.49 -0.53 -1.00
N PHE A 245 -7.51 -0.51 -2.33
CA PHE A 245 -7.38 0.67 -3.18
C PHE A 245 -8.67 0.91 -3.98
N PRO A 246 -9.66 1.61 -3.41
CA PRO A 246 -10.89 1.93 -4.11
C PRO A 246 -10.81 3.24 -4.91
N HIS A 247 -11.20 3.17 -6.19
CA HIS A 247 -11.44 4.34 -7.03
C HIS A 247 -12.93 4.72 -6.90
N TRP A 248 -13.25 5.76 -6.13
CA TRP A 248 -14.61 6.01 -5.60
C TRP A 248 -14.92 7.48 -5.27
N GLY A 249 -16.14 7.77 -4.78
CA GLY A 249 -16.50 9.11 -4.33
C GLY A 249 -17.06 9.98 -5.44
N SER A 250 -16.92 11.30 -5.31
CA SER A 250 -17.45 12.26 -6.28
C SER A 250 -16.36 13.23 -6.70
N GLU A 251 -16.18 13.38 -8.01
CA GLU A 251 -15.24 14.34 -8.60
C GLU A 251 -15.41 15.75 -8.00
N ASP A 252 -14.28 16.41 -7.79
CA ASP A 252 -14.15 17.81 -7.35
C ASP A 252 -14.72 18.14 -5.96
N ARG A 253 -15.07 17.11 -5.16
CA ARG A 253 -15.53 17.27 -3.78
C ARG A 253 -14.36 17.21 -2.79
N THR A 254 -13.83 18.36 -2.41
CA THR A 254 -12.67 18.45 -1.51
C THR A 254 -13.06 18.33 -0.02
N GLY A 255 -12.20 17.68 0.76
CA GLY A 255 -12.33 17.59 2.22
C GLY A 255 -13.17 16.38 2.67
N ASP A 256 -14.46 16.58 2.93
CA ASP A 256 -15.28 15.55 3.56
C ASP A 256 -15.75 14.47 2.56
N PRO A 257 -15.52 13.18 2.86
CA PRO A 257 -15.94 12.08 2.00
C PRO A 257 -17.46 12.01 1.89
N THR A 258 -17.94 11.34 0.84
CA THR A 258 -19.35 11.03 0.65
C THR A 258 -19.85 9.98 1.64
N PRO A 259 -21.17 9.93 1.94
CA PRO A 259 -21.76 8.86 2.76
C PRO A 259 -21.51 7.45 2.19
N ASP A 260 -21.41 7.32 0.87
CA ASP A 260 -21.13 6.04 0.24
C ASP A 260 -19.68 5.59 0.49
N GLN A 261 -18.71 6.51 0.38
CA GLN A 261 -17.31 6.23 0.74
C GLN A 261 -17.16 5.80 2.19
N THR A 262 -17.77 6.52 3.14
CA THR A 262 -17.69 6.15 4.56
C THR A 262 -18.36 4.80 4.85
N SER A 263 -19.45 4.48 4.15
CA SER A 263 -20.11 3.17 4.26
C SER A 263 -19.25 2.03 3.71
N TRP A 264 -18.63 2.21 2.55
CA TRP A 264 -17.68 1.23 1.98
C TRP A 264 -16.44 1.07 2.86
N ALA A 265 -15.84 2.16 3.33
CA ALA A 265 -14.67 2.11 4.20
C ALA A 265 -14.97 1.34 5.50
N LYS A 266 -16.13 1.58 6.12
CA LYS A 266 -16.57 0.82 7.30
C LYS A 266 -16.75 -0.67 6.98
N MET A 267 -17.36 -1.01 5.85
CA MET A 267 -17.55 -2.39 5.41
C MET A 267 -16.22 -3.11 5.14
N MET A 268 -15.29 -2.46 4.42
CA MET A 268 -13.96 -2.98 4.16
C MET A 268 -13.18 -3.22 5.45
N THR A 269 -13.25 -2.28 6.40
CA THR A 269 -12.67 -2.42 7.74
C THR A 269 -13.27 -3.62 8.49
N GLU A 270 -14.60 -3.77 8.46
CA GLU A 270 -15.29 -4.90 9.08
C GLU A 270 -14.85 -6.25 8.47
N ALA A 271 -14.63 -6.28 7.15
CA ALA A 271 -14.19 -7.46 6.41
C ALA A 271 -12.70 -7.83 6.64
N GLY A 272 -11.91 -6.91 7.21
CA GLY A 272 -10.51 -7.15 7.59
C GLY A 272 -9.47 -6.37 6.78
N ALA A 273 -9.83 -5.23 6.18
CA ALA A 273 -8.83 -4.28 5.68
C ALA A 273 -8.11 -3.58 6.84
N ASP A 274 -6.79 -3.38 6.71
CA ASP A 274 -5.97 -2.62 7.68
C ASP A 274 -5.67 -1.20 7.18
N LEU A 275 -5.59 -1.03 5.86
CA LEU A 275 -5.31 0.23 5.18
C LEU A 275 -6.20 0.37 3.95
N ILE A 276 -6.79 1.56 3.79
CA ILE A 276 -7.61 1.91 2.65
C ILE A 276 -7.06 3.20 2.05
N ILE A 277 -6.73 3.19 0.75
CA ILE A 277 -6.21 4.37 0.05
C ILE A 277 -7.05 4.60 -1.20
N GLY A 278 -7.93 5.58 -1.13
CA GLY A 278 -8.85 5.95 -2.20
C GLY A 278 -8.29 6.98 -3.18
N THR A 279 -8.85 6.94 -4.38
CA THR A 279 -8.62 7.84 -5.52
C THR A 279 -9.92 8.09 -6.26
N HIS A 280 -9.91 8.87 -7.36
CA HIS A 280 -11.05 9.32 -8.21
C HIS A 280 -11.54 10.75 -8.01
N PRO A 281 -11.74 11.29 -6.79
CA PRO A 281 -12.27 12.65 -6.65
C PRO A 281 -11.40 13.73 -7.31
N HIS A 282 -10.16 13.40 -7.71
CA HIS A 282 -9.12 14.27 -8.25
C HIS A 282 -8.65 15.38 -7.31
N VAL A 283 -9.26 15.48 -6.13
CA VAL A 283 -8.94 16.39 -5.04
C VAL A 283 -8.67 15.58 -3.78
N ILE A 284 -7.97 16.19 -2.82
CA ILE A 284 -7.70 15.58 -1.52
C ILE A 284 -8.95 15.53 -0.64
N GLU A 285 -9.12 14.43 0.08
CA GLU A 285 -10.13 14.24 1.12
C GLU A 285 -9.47 13.82 2.44
N ASN A 286 -10.25 13.85 3.52
CA ASN A 286 -9.76 13.59 4.87
C ASN A 286 -9.08 12.22 5.01
N ILE A 287 -8.18 12.14 6.00
CA ILE A 287 -7.57 10.89 6.46
C ILE A 287 -8.09 10.58 7.86
N GLU A 288 -8.60 9.38 8.10
CA GLU A 288 -9.13 9.01 9.41
C GLU A 288 -8.95 7.53 9.75
N TRP A 289 -8.93 7.24 11.05
CA TRP A 289 -9.10 5.88 11.56
C TRP A 289 -10.57 5.49 11.52
N VAL A 290 -10.92 4.53 10.67
CA VAL A 290 -12.25 3.94 10.61
C VAL A 290 -12.31 2.80 11.62
N THR A 291 -13.36 2.77 12.44
CA THR A 291 -13.65 1.66 13.37
C THR A 291 -14.98 1.03 13.01
N SER A 292 -14.97 -0.27 12.71
CA SER A 292 -16.18 -1.04 12.40
C SER A 292 -16.86 -1.58 13.66
N ASP A 293 -18.07 -2.13 13.50
CA ASP A 293 -18.90 -2.59 14.62
C ASP A 293 -18.32 -3.84 15.32
N ASN A 294 -17.49 -4.63 14.62
CA ASN A 294 -16.76 -5.76 15.20
C ASN A 294 -15.44 -5.35 15.91
N GLY A 295 -15.12 -4.06 15.95
CA GLY A 295 -13.93 -3.52 16.61
C GLY A 295 -12.67 -3.50 15.75
N ASN A 296 -12.72 -3.97 14.50
CA ASN A 296 -11.61 -3.80 13.56
C ASN A 296 -11.38 -2.30 13.30
N ARG A 297 -10.12 -1.95 13.03
CA ARG A 297 -9.70 -0.59 12.72
C ARG A 297 -8.85 -0.58 11.47
N ALA A 298 -9.12 0.36 10.57
CA ALA A 298 -8.32 0.62 9.39
C ALA A 298 -7.98 2.10 9.29
N LEU A 299 -6.80 2.44 8.78
CA LEU A 299 -6.49 3.81 8.38
C LEU A 299 -7.05 4.03 6.97
N CYS A 300 -7.89 5.05 6.80
CA CYS A 300 -8.50 5.39 5.51
C CYS A 300 -8.01 6.74 5.03
N TYR A 301 -7.35 6.77 3.87
CA TYR A 301 -7.14 7.96 3.06
C TYR A 301 -8.29 7.99 2.06
N TYR A 302 -9.30 8.84 2.24
CA TYR A 302 -10.50 8.77 1.37
C TYR A 302 -10.21 9.17 -0.07
N SER A 303 -9.34 10.17 -0.27
CA SER A 303 -8.78 10.51 -1.56
C SER A 303 -7.43 11.18 -1.38
N ILE A 304 -6.43 10.69 -2.10
CA ILE A 304 -5.10 11.31 -2.18
C ILE A 304 -4.95 12.24 -3.41
N GLY A 305 -6.03 12.47 -4.18
CA GLY A 305 -6.06 13.40 -5.31
C GLY A 305 -5.19 12.99 -6.49
N ASN A 306 -4.87 13.94 -7.37
CA ASN A 306 -4.02 13.68 -8.54
C ASN A 306 -2.53 13.59 -8.16
N TYR A 307 -1.80 12.66 -8.80
CA TYR A 307 -0.34 12.79 -8.91
C TYR A 307 0.04 13.66 -10.11
N SER A 308 -0.61 13.47 -11.26
CA SER A 308 -0.39 14.28 -12.46
C SER A 308 -1.66 14.40 -13.30
N SER A 309 -2.07 15.63 -13.62
CA SER A 309 -3.18 15.92 -14.53
C SER A 309 -2.97 17.26 -15.24
N ASN A 310 -3.92 17.69 -16.08
CA ASN A 310 -4.02 19.07 -16.56
C ASN A 310 -5.40 19.64 -16.20
N GLN A 311 -5.91 19.34 -15.01
CA GLN A 311 -7.09 20.06 -14.52
C GLN A 311 -6.68 21.47 -14.04
N GLN A 312 -7.67 22.35 -13.84
CA GLN A 312 -7.47 23.81 -13.87
C GLN A 312 -7.86 24.50 -12.56
N ASN A 313 -8.27 23.75 -11.54
CA ASN A 313 -8.61 24.27 -10.23
C ASN A 313 -7.50 24.00 -9.21
N LEU A 314 -7.40 24.88 -8.22
CA LEU A 314 -6.39 24.81 -7.15
C LEU A 314 -6.44 23.46 -6.40
N ALA A 315 -7.64 22.97 -6.12
CA ALA A 315 -7.83 21.72 -5.36
C ALA A 315 -7.41 20.48 -6.15
N GLU A 316 -7.49 20.51 -7.49
CA GLU A 316 -7.18 19.36 -8.36
C GLU A 316 -5.68 19.21 -8.63
N VAL A 317 -4.92 20.30 -8.48
CA VAL A 317 -3.45 20.26 -8.61
C VAL A 317 -2.76 19.98 -7.27
N LEU A 318 -3.49 20.02 -6.15
CA LEU A 318 -3.00 19.62 -4.85
C LEU A 318 -3.34 18.14 -4.62
N GLY A 319 -2.32 17.30 -4.42
CA GLY A 319 -2.46 15.89 -4.09
C GLY A 319 -1.78 15.54 -2.77
N GLY A 320 -1.82 14.26 -2.42
CA GLY A 320 -1.09 13.67 -1.30
C GLY A 320 -0.26 12.48 -1.76
N MET A 321 0.99 12.41 -1.30
CA MET A 321 1.74 11.16 -1.28
C MET A 321 1.53 10.53 0.10
N ALA A 322 0.69 9.51 0.18
CA ALA A 322 0.50 8.75 1.41
C ALA A 322 1.82 8.06 1.77
N LYS A 323 2.23 8.17 3.03
CA LYS A 323 3.41 7.49 3.56
C LYS A 323 3.02 6.72 4.79
N VAL A 324 3.03 5.39 4.68
CA VAL A 324 2.59 4.48 5.75
C VAL A 324 3.76 3.63 6.19
N LYS A 325 4.04 3.68 7.49
CA LYS A 325 5.04 2.84 8.13
C LYS A 325 4.33 1.64 8.74
N ILE A 326 4.58 0.44 8.22
CA ILE A 326 4.08 -0.82 8.74
C ILE A 326 5.17 -1.51 9.55
N ILE A 327 4.82 -2.03 10.73
CA ILE A 327 5.73 -2.75 11.62
C ILE A 327 5.12 -4.11 11.98
N LYS A 328 5.95 -5.16 11.97
CA LYS A 328 5.64 -6.48 12.50
C LYS A 328 6.54 -6.78 13.70
N GLU A 329 5.93 -6.91 14.86
CA GLU A 329 6.58 -7.14 16.16
C GLU A 329 5.74 -8.12 16.98
N ASP A 330 6.38 -9.10 17.64
CA ASP A 330 5.71 -10.13 18.43
C ASP A 330 4.59 -10.89 17.69
N GLY A 331 4.75 -11.07 16.37
CA GLY A 331 3.78 -11.75 15.51
C GLY A 331 2.55 -10.91 15.14
N MET A 332 2.49 -9.64 15.56
CA MET A 332 1.43 -8.69 15.19
C MET A 332 1.95 -7.68 14.18
N THR A 333 1.18 -7.46 13.12
CA THR A 333 1.47 -6.41 12.13
C THR A 333 0.52 -5.24 12.34
N ARG A 334 1.04 -4.01 12.31
CA ARG A 334 0.25 -2.79 12.52
C ARG A 334 0.89 -1.59 11.83
N ILE A 335 0.12 -0.51 11.70
CA ILE A 335 0.64 0.80 11.34
C ILE A 335 1.40 1.40 12.54
N LYS A 336 2.56 2.00 12.27
CA LYS A 336 3.33 2.80 13.20
C LYS A 336 2.90 4.26 13.03
N GLU A 337 1.96 4.68 13.86
CA GLU A 337 1.22 5.95 13.70
C GLU A 337 2.15 7.17 13.69
N GLU A 338 3.19 7.18 14.52
CA GLU A 338 4.14 8.30 14.66
C GLU A 338 5.02 8.56 13.44
N GLU A 339 5.10 7.60 12.50
CA GLU A 339 5.86 7.69 11.25
C GLU A 339 4.95 7.59 10.01
N THR A 340 3.64 7.62 10.22
CA THR A 340 2.62 7.50 9.17
C THR A 340 1.90 8.82 8.97
N GLY A 341 1.66 9.19 7.72
CA GLY A 341 0.94 10.40 7.38
C GLY A 341 0.89 10.64 5.88
N VAL A 342 0.94 11.91 5.48
CA VAL A 342 0.91 12.33 4.08
C VAL A 342 1.92 13.43 3.84
N VAL A 343 2.56 13.38 2.67
CA VAL A 343 3.36 14.48 2.13
C VAL A 343 2.51 15.18 1.08
N PRO A 344 2.03 16.43 1.31
CA PRO A 344 1.31 17.17 0.29
C PRO A 344 2.20 17.40 -0.94
N ILE A 345 1.63 17.20 -2.11
CA ILE A 345 2.30 17.35 -3.41
C ILE A 345 1.49 18.28 -4.31
N VAL A 346 2.15 18.92 -5.26
CA VAL A 346 1.51 19.82 -6.22
C VAL A 346 1.94 19.49 -7.65
N THR A 347 0.96 19.30 -8.52
CA THR A 347 1.18 19.21 -9.96
C THR A 347 1.44 20.62 -10.48
N HIS A 348 2.67 20.86 -10.94
CA HIS A 348 3.08 22.10 -11.58
C HIS A 348 2.91 22.00 -13.09
N ASN A 349 2.23 22.98 -13.67
CA ASN A 349 2.08 23.16 -15.10
C ASN A 349 2.53 24.56 -15.52
N ASP A 350 3.62 24.62 -16.28
CA ASP A 350 4.16 25.86 -16.85
C ASP A 350 4.23 25.75 -18.38
N LYS A 351 3.61 26.71 -19.07
CA LYS A 351 3.57 26.82 -20.53
C LYS A 351 4.32 28.06 -21.05
N THR A 352 5.01 28.78 -20.18
CA THR A 352 5.69 30.04 -20.51
C THR A 352 6.99 29.84 -21.29
N SER A 353 7.62 28.66 -21.18
CA SER A 353 8.92 28.32 -21.79
C SER A 353 8.83 27.66 -23.18
N GLY A 354 7.64 27.59 -23.79
CA GLY A 354 7.42 27.08 -25.16
C GLY A 354 6.99 25.61 -25.22
N LYS A 355 7.71 24.70 -24.55
CA LYS A 355 7.24 23.31 -24.31
C LYS A 355 6.59 23.25 -22.94
N ALA A 356 5.38 22.69 -22.84
CA ALA A 356 4.70 22.54 -21.56
C ALA A 356 5.53 21.68 -20.61
N VAL A 357 5.79 22.19 -19.41
CA VAL A 357 6.41 21.47 -18.31
C VAL A 357 5.31 21.05 -17.36
N ILE A 358 5.10 19.73 -17.24
CA ILE A 358 4.20 19.13 -16.26
C ILE A 358 5.03 18.23 -15.37
N GLN A 359 5.11 18.57 -14.08
CA GLN A 359 5.93 17.87 -13.09
C GLN A 359 5.29 18.01 -11.72
N THR A 360 5.56 17.07 -10.83
CA THR A 360 4.99 17.07 -9.48
C THR A 360 6.08 17.33 -8.45
N TYR A 361 5.78 18.22 -7.50
CA TYR A 361 6.71 18.65 -6.45
C TYR A 361 6.11 18.36 -5.09
N ARG A 362 6.94 18.13 -4.08
CA ARG A 362 6.48 18.30 -2.68
C ARG A 362 6.03 19.74 -2.49
N LEU A 363 4.94 19.95 -1.75
CA LEU A 363 4.46 21.29 -1.46
C LEU A 363 5.49 22.13 -0.68
N THR A 364 6.36 21.47 0.10
CA THR A 364 7.48 22.12 0.81
C THR A 364 8.58 22.63 -0.12
N ASP A 365 8.71 22.04 -1.30
CA ASP A 365 9.70 22.42 -2.31
C ASP A 365 9.11 23.38 -3.35
N TYR A 366 7.79 23.61 -3.31
CA TYR A 366 7.09 24.51 -4.21
C TYR A 366 7.21 25.95 -3.75
N THR A 367 7.42 26.87 -4.70
CA THR A 367 7.69 28.29 -4.41
C THR A 367 6.58 29.21 -4.91
N GLU A 368 6.50 30.41 -4.36
CA GLU A 368 5.57 31.44 -4.83
C GLU A 368 5.93 31.91 -6.25
N GLU A 369 7.21 31.87 -6.62
CA GLU A 369 7.68 32.12 -7.99
C GLU A 369 7.13 31.07 -8.96
N MET A 370 7.17 29.78 -8.59
CA MET A 370 6.55 28.71 -9.38
C MET A 370 5.03 28.90 -9.48
N ALA A 371 4.36 29.29 -8.38
CA ALA A 371 2.93 29.56 -8.40
C ALA A 371 2.55 30.69 -9.39
N LYS A 372 3.35 31.76 -9.47
CA LYS A 372 3.12 32.90 -10.37
C LYS A 372 3.31 32.61 -11.86
N VAL A 373 4.02 31.55 -12.21
CA VAL A 373 4.17 31.10 -13.61
C VAL A 373 3.27 29.92 -13.95
N HIS A 374 2.56 29.37 -12.96
CA HIS A 374 1.63 28.27 -13.16
C HIS A 374 0.48 28.67 -14.11
N ASP A 375 0.06 27.75 -14.99
CA ASP A 375 -0.97 28.02 -16.00
C ASP A 375 -2.31 28.44 -15.36
N ILE A 376 -2.64 27.91 -14.17
CA ILE A 376 -3.77 28.36 -13.33
C ILE A 376 -3.67 29.85 -13.02
N PHE A 377 -2.54 30.31 -12.47
CA PHE A 377 -2.35 31.73 -12.14
C PHE A 377 -2.47 32.63 -13.38
N ILE A 378 -1.87 32.20 -14.50
CA ILE A 378 -1.79 33.01 -15.71
C ILE A 378 -3.13 33.09 -16.45
N ARG A 379 -3.91 32.00 -16.47
CA ARG A 379 -5.08 31.88 -17.36
C ARG A 379 -6.43 31.71 -16.68
N PHE A 380 -6.47 31.21 -15.44
CA PHE A 380 -7.70 30.71 -14.82
C PHE A 380 -8.05 31.44 -13.51
N ASP A 381 -7.13 31.48 -12.55
CA ASP A 381 -7.31 32.12 -11.25
C ASP A 381 -6.02 32.81 -10.80
N ASN A 382 -5.95 34.14 -10.95
CA ASN A 382 -4.80 34.95 -10.56
C ASN A 382 -4.60 35.07 -9.04
N SER A 383 -5.45 34.44 -8.23
CA SER A 383 -5.24 34.31 -6.79
C SER A 383 -4.61 32.97 -6.41
N PHE A 384 -4.32 32.09 -7.37
CA PHE A 384 -3.51 30.88 -7.16
C PHE A 384 -2.15 31.24 -6.55
N SER A 385 -1.81 30.62 -5.41
CA SER A 385 -0.60 30.95 -4.65
C SER A 385 -0.16 29.76 -3.80
N LEU A 386 1.11 29.77 -3.38
CA LEU A 386 1.63 28.76 -2.46
C LEU A 386 0.84 28.78 -1.14
N ALA A 387 0.51 29.98 -0.63
CA ALA A 387 -0.24 30.13 0.61
C ALA A 387 -1.61 29.44 0.56
N ARG A 388 -2.36 29.57 -0.55
CA ARG A 388 -3.67 28.90 -0.68
C ARG A 388 -3.55 27.38 -0.79
N LEU A 389 -2.51 26.88 -1.44
CA LEU A 389 -2.22 25.43 -1.47
C LEU A 389 -1.91 24.90 -0.06
N GLN A 390 -1.09 25.63 0.70
CA GLN A 390 -0.76 25.31 2.09
C GLN A 390 -2.00 25.37 2.99
N ASP A 391 -2.83 26.40 2.86
CA ASP A 391 -4.07 26.54 3.61
C ASP A 391 -5.01 25.37 3.34
N LEU A 392 -5.18 24.98 2.07
CA LEU A 392 -6.03 23.84 1.71
C LEU A 392 -5.45 22.51 2.25
N ALA A 393 -4.14 22.28 2.10
CA ALA A 393 -3.49 21.08 2.64
C ALA A 393 -3.68 21.00 4.16
N ASN A 394 -3.44 22.08 4.89
CA ASN A 394 -3.64 22.15 6.34
C ASN A 394 -5.10 21.95 6.73
N GLN A 395 -6.05 22.47 5.94
CA GLN A 395 -7.48 22.31 6.21
C GLN A 395 -7.92 20.85 6.08
N VAL A 396 -7.43 20.12 5.08
CA VAL A 396 -7.90 18.75 4.76
C VAL A 396 -7.07 17.68 5.48
N PHE A 397 -5.75 17.74 5.39
CA PHE A 397 -4.87 16.74 6.00
C PHE A 397 -4.57 17.01 7.47
N GLY A 398 -4.55 18.29 7.88
CA GLY A 398 -4.31 18.68 9.28
C GLY A 398 -3.06 18.03 9.87
N ASP A 399 -3.23 17.34 11.00
CA ASP A 399 -2.14 16.72 11.75
C ASP A 399 -1.49 15.51 11.04
N TRP A 400 -2.08 15.02 9.95
CA TRP A 400 -1.48 13.95 9.14
C TRP A 400 -0.32 14.43 8.26
N ILE A 401 -0.15 15.73 8.07
CA ILE A 401 0.98 16.26 7.29
C ILE A 401 2.29 15.92 8.01
N LEU A 402 3.13 15.13 7.34
CA LEU A 402 4.46 14.79 7.82
C LEU A 402 5.35 16.03 7.75
N LYS A 403 6.06 16.30 8.85
CA LYS A 403 6.92 17.47 9.02
C LYS A 403 8.36 17.22 8.63
#